data_AF-A0A7W0AN28-F1
#
_entry.id   AF-A0A7W0AN28-F1
#
_cell.length_a   1.000
_cell.length_b   1.000
_cell.length_c   1.000
_cell.angle_alpha   90.00
_cell.angle_beta   90.00
_cell.angle_gamma   90.00
#
_symmetry.space_group_name_H-M   'P 1'
#
loop_
_entity.id
_entity.type
_entity.pdbx_description
1 polymer ?
#
loop_
_entity_poly.entity_id
_entity_poly.type
_entity_poly.pdbx_seq_one_letter_code
_entity_poly.pdbx_strand_id
1 'polypeptide(L)' 'MGRSLHVRLDDEAEQDLRVLESGGVSASVAVREALQLAARQRRSRAALAQVAAQLAADPEDRAEMAEVGELMDELASELE' A
#
# COMPACT_ATOMS: atom_id res chain seq x y z
N MET A 1 10.40 23.44 13.23
CA MET A 1 9.81 23.51 14.58
C MET A 1 9.22 22.15 14.91
N GLY A 2 9.52 21.60 16.09
CA GLY A 2 8.95 20.32 16.53
C GLY A 2 7.60 20.54 17.21
N ARG A 3 6.61 19.72 16.85
CA ARG A 3 5.32 19.64 17.56
C ARG A 3 5.38 18.46 18.53
N SER A 4 4.99 18.65 19.78
CA SER A 4 4.76 17.55 20.71
C SER A 4 3.36 16.94 20.50
N LEU A 5 3.27 15.64 20.66
CA LEU A 5 2.04 14.87 20.55
C LEU A 5 1.92 14.01 21.82
N HIS A 6 0.78 14.13 22.51
CA HIS A 6 0.45 13.27 23.64
C HIS A 6 -0.68 12.34 23.20
N VAL A 7 -0.44 11.03 23.24
CA VAL A 7 -1.38 10.00 22.79
C VAL A 7 -1.47 8.94 23.88
N ARG A 8 -2.68 8.46 24.13
CA ARG A 8 -2.91 7.30 24.98
C ARG A 8 -2.85 6.05 24.10
N LEU A 9 -2.03 5.09 24.50
CA LEU A 9 -1.94 3.79 23.85
C LEU A 9 -2.98 2.86 24.48
N ASP A 10 -3.54 1.97 23.66
CA ASP A 10 -4.20 0.78 24.16
C ASP A 10 -3.16 -0.31 24.44
N ASP A 11 -3.62 -1.42 25.03
CA ASP A 11 -2.74 -2.49 25.47
C ASP A 11 -1.93 -3.11 24.31
N GLU A 12 -2.50 -3.15 23.11
CA GLU A 12 -1.84 -3.66 21.91
C GLU A 12 -0.76 -2.69 21.43
N ALA A 13 -1.07 -1.41 21.29
CA ALA A 13 -0.10 -0.40 20.89
C ALA A 13 1.03 -0.24 21.92
N GLU A 14 0.76 -0.47 23.22
CA GLU A 14 1.80 -0.50 24.25
C GLU A 14 2.71 -1.73 24.14
N GLN A 15 2.18 -2.88 23.73
CA GLN A 15 3.00 -4.07 23.42
C GLN A 15 3.88 -3.83 22.19
N ASP A 16 3.30 -3.30 21.12
CA ASP A 16 4.03 -2.97 19.89
C ASP A 16 5.12 -1.93 20.15
N LEU A 17 4.83 -0.89 20.94
CA LEU A 17 5.84 0.10 21.30
C LEU A 17 7.01 -0.54 22.05
N ARG A 18 6.75 -1.44 23.00
CA ARG A 18 7.81 -2.18 23.72
C ARG A 18 8.68 -3.02 22.79
N VAL A 19 8.09 -3.62 21.75
CA VAL A 19 8.85 -4.33 20.72
C VAL A 19 9.76 -3.37 19.94
N LEU A 20 9.23 -2.20 19.56
CA LEU A 20 10.00 -1.18 18.83
C LEU A 20 11.11 -0.52 19.67
N GLU A 21 10.95 -0.47 20.98
CA GLU A 21 11.97 0.02 21.93
C GLU A 21 13.05 -1.03 22.24
N SER A 22 12.85 -2.28 21.82
CA SER A 22 13.83 -3.35 22.05
C SER A 22 15.21 -2.97 21.49
N GLY A 23 16.27 -3.25 22.26
CA GLY A 23 17.62 -2.79 21.92
C GLY A 23 17.99 -1.39 22.43
N GLY A 24 17.15 -0.77 23.29
CA GLY A 24 17.49 0.48 23.98
C GLY A 24 17.12 1.75 23.20
N VAL A 25 16.23 1.63 22.22
CA VAL A 25 15.70 2.75 21.45
C VAL A 25 14.66 3.48 22.29
N SER A 26 14.70 4.83 22.33
CA SER A 26 13.72 5.60 23.09
C SER A 26 12.35 5.63 22.40
N ALA A 27 11.27 5.72 23.17
CA ALA A 27 9.89 5.87 22.67
C ALA A 27 9.77 6.89 21.54
N SER A 28 10.36 8.08 21.72
CA SER A 28 10.31 9.15 20.73
C SER A 28 11.01 8.80 19.41
N VAL A 29 12.06 7.98 19.45
CA VAL A 29 12.74 7.47 18.25
C VAL A 29 11.89 6.39 17.60
N ALA A 30 11.45 5.39 18.37
CA ALA A 30 10.59 4.30 17.91
C ALA A 30 9.32 4.83 17.22
N VAL A 31 8.60 5.74 17.87
CA VAL A 31 7.37 6.35 17.31
C VAL A 31 7.68 7.16 16.05
N ARG A 32 8.78 7.92 16.02
CA ARG A 32 9.16 8.68 14.83
C ARG A 32 9.44 7.76 13.64
N GLU A 33 10.15 6.66 13.85
CA GLU A 33 10.45 5.67 12.82
C GLU A 33 9.19 4.97 12.33
N ALA A 34 8.31 4.56 13.26
CA ALA A 34 7.03 3.95 12.93
C ALA A 34 6.15 4.89 12.07
N LEU A 35 6.07 6.18 12.42
CA LEU A 35 5.34 7.19 11.64
C LEU A 35 5.92 7.36 10.24
N GLN A 36 7.26 7.40 10.12
CA GLN A 36 7.93 7.51 8.82
C GLN A 36 7.68 6.28 7.95
N LEU A 37 7.74 5.09 8.54
CA LEU A 37 7.45 3.82 7.86
C LEU A 37 6.01 3.80 7.35
N ALA A 38 5.03 4.09 8.21
CA ALA A 38 3.63 4.12 7.84
C ALA A 38 3.35 5.16 6.73
N ALA A 39 3.95 6.35 6.82
CA ALA A 39 3.80 7.37 5.79
C ALA A 39 4.42 6.95 4.45
N ARG A 40 5.59 6.29 4.46
CA ARG A 40 6.21 5.73 3.24
C ARG A 40 5.35 4.66 2.61
N GLN A 41 4.82 3.72 3.39
CA GLN A 41 3.93 2.67 2.91
C GLN A 41 2.66 3.24 2.28
N ARG A 42 2.01 4.23 2.95
CA ARG A 42 0.82 4.91 2.39
C ARG A 42 1.11 5.61 1.08
N ARG A 43 2.22 6.36 0.99
CA ARG A 43 2.63 7.05 -0.25
C ARG A 43 2.94 6.05 -1.38
N SER A 44 3.64 4.97 -1.08
CA SER A 44 3.95 3.93 -2.06
C SER A 44 2.69 3.26 -2.60
N ARG A 45 1.74 2.89 -1.72
CA ARG A 45 0.45 2.33 -2.15
C ARG A 45 -0.34 3.31 -3.00
N ALA A 46 -0.38 4.58 -2.62
CA ALA A 46 -1.07 5.61 -3.41
C ALA A 46 -0.43 5.79 -4.79
N ALA A 47 0.90 5.80 -4.88
CA ALA A 47 1.61 5.89 -6.17
C ALA A 47 1.31 4.68 -7.06
N LEU A 48 1.33 3.47 -6.50
CA LEU A 48 0.97 2.25 -7.25
C LEU A 48 -0.49 2.29 -7.72
N ALA A 49 -1.42 2.71 -6.86
CA ALA A 49 -2.83 2.84 -7.22
C ALA A 49 -3.04 3.87 -8.34
N GLN A 50 -2.29 4.98 -8.30
CA GLN A 50 -2.31 5.99 -9.35
C GLN A 50 -1.79 5.43 -10.68
N VAL A 51 -0.66 4.73 -10.66
CA VAL A 51 -0.11 4.09 -11.87
C VAL A 51 -1.08 3.06 -12.43
N ALA A 52 -1.65 2.21 -11.58
CA ALA A 52 -2.65 1.21 -12.00
C ALA A 52 -3.90 1.88 -12.61
N ALA A 53 -4.38 2.97 -12.02
CA ALA A 53 -5.51 3.72 -12.56
C ALA A 53 -5.19 4.39 -13.90
N GLN A 54 -3.96 4.88 -14.09
CA GLN A 54 -3.52 5.43 -15.37
C GLN A 54 -3.44 4.36 -16.45
N LEU A 55 -2.84 3.21 -16.14
CA LEU A 55 -2.75 2.08 -17.06
C LEU A 55 -4.14 1.56 -17.45
N ALA A 56 -5.03 1.34 -16.47
CA ALA A 56 -6.41 0.91 -16.74
C ALA A 56 -7.24 1.93 -17.53
N ALA A 57 -6.88 3.21 -17.47
CA ALA A 57 -7.53 4.27 -18.22
C ALA A 57 -7.00 4.38 -19.67
N ASP A 58 -5.93 3.69 -20.03
CA ASP A 58 -5.39 3.71 -21.38
C ASP A 58 -6.41 3.10 -22.37
N PRO A 59 -6.91 3.87 -23.35
CA PRO A 59 -7.90 3.38 -24.30
C PRO A 59 -7.33 2.36 -25.29
N GLU A 60 -6.03 2.40 -25.59
CA GLU A 60 -5.37 1.44 -26.49
C GLU A 60 -5.26 0.08 -25.81
N ASP A 61 -4.74 0.04 -24.58
CA ASP A 61 -4.68 -1.17 -23.76
C ASP A 61 -6.08 -1.79 -23.56
N ARG A 62 -7.11 -0.96 -23.36
CA ARG A 62 -8.50 -1.44 -23.23
C ARG A 62 -9.05 -2.04 -24.52
N ALA A 63 -8.69 -1.50 -25.68
CA ALA A 63 -9.09 -2.04 -26.97
C ALA A 63 -8.39 -3.38 -27.23
N GLU A 64 -7.07 -3.45 -26.99
CA GLU A 64 -6.29 -4.69 -27.12
C GLU A 64 -6.82 -5.78 -26.18
N MET A 65 -7.12 -5.43 -24.92
CA MET A 65 -7.71 -6.39 -23.97
C MET A 65 -9.08 -6.91 -24.39
N ALA A 66 -9.90 -6.09 -25.06
CA ALA A 66 -11.18 -6.53 -25.60
C ALA A 66 -10.98 -7.51 -26.76
N GLU A 67 -10.08 -7.21 -27.69
CA GLU A 67 -9.73 -8.09 -28.82
C GLU A 67 -9.19 -9.44 -28.33
N VAL A 68 -8.29 -9.42 -27.33
CA VAL A 68 -7.79 -10.66 -26.71
C VAL A 68 -8.91 -11.45 -26.05
N GLY A 69 -9.84 -10.77 -25.37
CA GLY A 69 -11.02 -11.40 -24.77
C GLY A 69 -11.88 -12.12 -25.81
N GLU A 70 -12.17 -11.45 -26.93
CA GLU A 70 -12.92 -12.04 -28.05
C GLU A 70 -12.22 -13.29 -28.62
N LEU A 71 -10.89 -13.22 -28.82
CA LEU A 71 -10.10 -14.36 -29.30
C LEU A 71 -10.10 -15.54 -28.32
N MET A 72 -10.08 -15.28 -27.00
CA MET A 72 -10.14 -16.34 -25.99
C MET A 72 -11.52 -17.00 -25.95
N ASP A 73 -12.59 -16.23 -26.13
CA ASP A 73 -13.96 -16.75 -26.19
C ASP A 73 -14.18 -17.60 -27.45
N GLU A 74 -13.66 -17.17 -28.60
CA GLU A 74 -13.66 -17.96 -29.84
C GLU A 74 -12.94 -19.30 -29.63
N LEU A 75 -11.72 -19.27 -29.08
CA LEU A 75 -10.96 -20.48 -28.78
C LEU A 75 -11.68 -21.42 -27.81
N ALA A 76 -12.32 -20.88 -26.77
CA ALA A 76 -13.09 -21.67 -25.82
C ALA A 76 -14.29 -22.36 -26.49
N SER A 77 -14.95 -21.67 -27.43
CA SER A 77 -16.09 -22.21 -28.18
C SER A 77 -15.72 -23.30 -29.18
N GLU A 78 -14.50 -23.29 -29.72
CA GLU A 78 -13.98 -24.35 -30.61
C GLU A 78 -13.62 -25.65 -29.88
N LEU A 79 -13.51 -25.61 -28.54
CA LEU A 79 -13.12 -26.76 -27.71
C LEU A 79 -14.32 -27.49 -27.07
N GLU A 80 -15.55 -26.97 -27.22
CA GLU A 80 -16.82 -27.63 -26.85
C GLU A 80 -17.42 -28.46 -27.99
#